data_AF-A0A662JX25-F1
#
_entry.id   AF-A0A662JX25-F1
#
_cell.length_a   1.000
_cell.length_b   1.000
_cell.length_c   1.000
_cell.angle_alpha   90.00
_cell.angle_beta   90.00
_cell.angle_gamma   90.00
#
_symmetry.space_group_name_H-M   'P 1'
#
loop_
_entity.id
_entity.type
_entity.pdbx_description
1 polymer ?
#
loop_
_entity_poly.entity_id
_entity_poly.type
_entity_poly.pdbx_seq_one_letter_code
_entity_poly.pdbx_strand_id
1 'polypeptide(L)'
;MIKLFSDRTKRGQGFIADHYTILFSVSDHNPRFVDIRNLQDAKREIESIGCAPESVDIMAPKAVFRIIKLDDVLPQDAIIIKQDMLSIGGEVAIPRDVFELRDKSCSILIMGTVRQLYELAGKLDRHYMRIRRISSEILDVIERHLLR
;
A
#
# COMPACT_ATOMS: atom_id res chain seq x y z
N MET A 1 -20.75 -1.72 -8.23
CA MET A 1 -21.94 -2.43 -8.71
C MET A 1 -21.69 -3.92 -8.54
N ILE A 2 -22.16 -4.50 -7.43
CA ILE A 2 -22.02 -5.94 -7.15
C ILE A 2 -23.13 -6.66 -7.92
N LYS A 3 -22.74 -7.58 -8.83
CA LYS A 3 -23.68 -8.40 -9.58
C LYS A 3 -24.02 -9.64 -8.74
N LEU A 4 -25.24 -9.66 -8.22
CA LEU A 4 -25.88 -10.83 -7.62
C LEU A 4 -26.03 -11.91 -8.70
N PHE A 5 -25.33 -13.04 -8.56
CA PHE A 5 -25.61 -14.25 -9.34
C PHE A 5 -26.39 -15.24 -8.49
N SER A 6 -27.69 -15.23 -8.72
CA SER A 6 -28.59 -16.37 -8.54
C SER A 6 -28.48 -17.21 -9.82
N ASP A 7 -28.13 -18.50 -9.72
CA ASP A 7 -28.92 -19.51 -10.42
C ASP A 7 -28.71 -20.92 -9.84
N ARG A 8 -29.83 -21.64 -9.72
CA ARG A 8 -29.93 -23.03 -9.29
C ARG A 8 -29.99 -23.91 -10.54
N THR A 9 -29.23 -24.99 -10.60
CA THR A 9 -29.59 -26.15 -11.43
C THR A 9 -29.61 -27.43 -10.61
N LYS A 10 -30.75 -28.13 -10.75
CA LYS A 10 -31.29 -29.22 -9.92
C LYS A 10 -30.71 -30.58 -10.30
N ARG A 11 -30.64 -31.50 -9.32
CA ARG A 11 -31.20 -32.88 -9.28
C ARG A 11 -30.65 -33.62 -8.03
N GLY A 12 -31.43 -34.14 -7.08
CA GLY A 12 -32.90 -34.19 -6.94
C GLY A 12 -33.37 -34.65 -5.54
N GLN A 13 -34.69 -34.53 -5.35
CA GLN A 13 -35.59 -35.19 -4.37
C GLN A 13 -35.25 -34.99 -2.88
N GLY A 14 -35.84 -33.99 -2.20
CA GLY A 14 -37.13 -34.08 -1.48
C GLY A 14 -36.89 -34.55 -0.04
N PHE A 15 -37.08 -33.77 1.03
CA PHE A 15 -38.37 -33.48 1.65
C PHE A 15 -38.23 -32.36 2.71
N ILE A 16 -39.15 -31.38 2.63
CA ILE A 16 -39.84 -30.54 3.66
C ILE A 16 -39.07 -29.80 4.78
N ALA A 17 -39.49 -28.55 4.93
CA ALA A 17 -39.02 -27.53 5.84
C ALA A 17 -39.37 -27.80 7.30
N ASP A 18 -38.44 -27.52 8.21
CA ASP A 18 -38.63 -26.59 9.33
C ASP A 18 -37.27 -26.34 10.00
N HIS A 19 -37.06 -25.11 10.48
CA HIS A 19 -35.84 -24.58 11.11
C HIS A 19 -34.74 -24.06 10.16
N TYR A 20 -34.84 -22.77 9.81
CA TYR A 20 -33.74 -21.99 9.23
C TYR A 20 -32.60 -21.83 10.26
N THR A 21 -31.71 -22.81 10.36
CA THR A 21 -30.36 -22.58 10.92
C THR A 21 -29.47 -22.16 9.76
N ILE A 22 -29.18 -20.86 9.67
CA ILE A 22 -28.15 -20.33 8.77
C ILE A 22 -26.84 -20.98 9.21
N LEU A 23 -26.39 -21.98 8.45
CA LEU A 23 -25.03 -22.53 8.55
C LEU A 23 -24.07 -21.42 8.11
N PHE A 24 -23.70 -20.55 9.04
CA PHE A 24 -22.51 -19.72 8.88
C PHE A 24 -21.33 -20.68 8.70
N SER A 25 -20.62 -20.52 7.58
CA SER A 25 -19.32 -21.16 7.37
C SER A 25 -18.41 -20.78 8.53
N VAL A 26 -18.19 -21.70 9.47
CA VAL A 26 -17.23 -21.51 10.56
C VAL A 26 -15.85 -21.43 9.91
N SER A 27 -15.21 -20.27 9.97
CA SER A 27 -13.83 -20.13 9.51
C SER A 27 -12.90 -20.61 10.62
N ASP A 28 -12.01 -21.56 10.33
CA ASP A 28 -11.05 -22.08 11.31
C ASP A 28 -10.10 -21.00 11.86
N HIS A 29 -9.91 -19.91 11.13
CA HIS A 29 -8.88 -18.91 11.40
C HIS A 29 -9.41 -17.47 11.60
N ASN A 30 -10.73 -17.25 11.61
CA ASN A 30 -11.39 -15.96 11.84
C ASN A 30 -10.68 -14.72 11.20
N PRO A 31 -10.51 -14.69 9.87
CA PRO A 31 -9.82 -13.60 9.20
C PRO A 31 -10.61 -12.29 9.35
N ARG A 32 -9.94 -11.23 9.79
CA ARG A 32 -10.50 -9.89 9.92
C ARG A 32 -9.51 -8.84 9.45
N PHE A 33 -10.02 -7.74 8.92
CA PHE A 33 -9.19 -6.57 8.69
C PHE A 33 -8.81 -5.93 10.03
N VAL A 34 -7.58 -5.45 10.11
CA VAL A 34 -7.11 -4.56 11.18
C VAL A 34 -6.70 -3.25 10.51
N ASP A 35 -7.27 -2.15 10.98
CA ASP A 35 -6.95 -0.82 10.44
C ASP A 35 -5.74 -0.24 11.17
N ILE A 36 -4.62 -0.13 10.45
CA ILE A 36 -3.35 0.39 10.96
C ILE A 36 -3.08 1.74 10.32
N ARG A 37 -3.31 2.80 11.08
CA ARG A 37 -3.24 4.17 10.54
C ARG A 37 -1.89 4.81 10.72
N ASN A 38 -1.12 4.46 11.75
CA ASN A 38 0.20 5.04 12.05
C ASN A 38 1.13 4.01 12.70
N LEU A 39 2.37 4.42 12.99
CA LEU A 39 3.36 3.53 13.57
C LEU A 39 2.96 3.06 14.98
N GLN A 40 2.30 3.91 15.78
CA GLN A 40 1.85 3.54 17.12
C GLN A 40 0.75 2.47 17.08
N ASP A 41 -0.20 2.57 16.15
CA ASP A 41 -1.21 1.53 15.89
C ASP A 41 -0.52 0.22 15.48
N ALA A 42 0.45 0.29 14.56
CA ALA A 42 1.22 -0.87 14.10
C ALA A 42 1.97 -1.55 15.26
N LYS A 43 2.70 -0.79 16.07
CA LYS A 43 3.45 -1.32 17.22
C LYS A 43 2.52 -1.98 18.22
N ARG A 44 1.42 -1.32 18.60
CA ARG A 44 0.44 -1.88 19.55
C ARG A 44 -0.16 -3.19 19.07
N GLU A 45 -0.56 -3.27 17.80
CA GLU A 45 -1.14 -4.50 17.26
C GLU A 45 -0.10 -5.64 17.25
N ILE A 46 1.12 -5.36 16.79
CA ILE A 46 2.21 -6.35 16.74
C ILE A 46 2.58 -6.83 18.16
N GLU A 47 2.72 -5.91 19.11
CA GLU A 47 3.00 -6.22 20.52
C GLU A 47 1.90 -7.06 21.15
N SER A 48 0.62 -6.79 20.82
CA SER A 48 -0.52 -7.51 21.38
C SER A 48 -0.54 -9.01 21.03
N ILE A 49 0.16 -9.40 19.96
CA ILE A 49 0.31 -10.79 19.53
C ILE A 49 1.43 -11.51 20.31
N GLY A 50 2.27 -10.77 21.05
CA GLY A 50 3.39 -11.33 21.81
C GLY A 50 4.67 -11.54 20.98
N CYS A 51 4.88 -10.75 19.93
CA CYS A 51 6.14 -10.76 19.17
C CYS A 51 7.34 -10.32 20.02
N ALA A 52 8.55 -10.76 19.65
CA ALA A 52 9.77 -10.34 20.33
C ALA A 52 9.93 -8.81 20.29
N PRO A 53 10.24 -8.13 21.41
CA PRO A 53 10.29 -6.67 21.47
C PRO A 53 11.16 -6.02 20.39
N GLU A 54 12.30 -6.64 20.07
CA GLU A 54 13.26 -6.14 19.07
C GLU A 54 12.69 -6.20 17.64
N SER A 55 11.71 -7.07 17.40
CA SER A 55 11.07 -7.23 16.09
C SER A 55 9.99 -6.18 15.80
N VAL A 56 9.44 -5.56 16.86
CA VAL A 56 8.33 -4.60 16.76
C VAL A 56 8.71 -3.40 15.90
N ASP A 57 9.85 -2.78 16.19
CA ASP A 57 10.34 -1.60 15.46
C ASP A 57 10.73 -1.91 14.01
N ILE A 58 11.13 -3.15 13.73
CA ILE A 58 11.46 -3.61 12.38
C ILE A 58 10.19 -3.81 11.55
N MET A 59 9.11 -4.32 12.16
CA MET A 59 7.88 -4.67 11.47
C MET A 59 6.89 -3.52 11.35
N ALA A 60 6.81 -2.62 12.35
CA ALA A 60 5.84 -1.54 12.36
C ALA A 60 5.85 -0.67 11.08
N PRO A 61 7.02 -0.27 10.51
CA PRO A 61 7.05 0.50 9.26
C PRO A 61 6.53 -0.26 8.03
N LYS A 62 6.42 -1.59 8.08
CA LYS A 62 5.87 -2.43 7.01
C LYS A 62 4.34 -2.48 7.02
N ALA A 63 3.71 -2.11 8.13
CA ALA A 63 2.25 -2.17 8.29
C ALA A 63 1.56 -0.83 7.97
N VAL A 64 2.31 0.26 7.82
CA VAL A 64 1.78 1.60 7.61
C VAL A 64 1.90 2.00 6.15
N PHE A 65 0.79 2.02 5.42
CA PHE A 65 0.73 2.45 4.02
C PHE A 65 0.54 3.97 3.90
N ARG A 66 1.25 4.58 2.95
CA ARG A 66 1.19 6.02 2.67
C ARG A 66 1.25 6.29 1.17
N ILE A 67 0.66 7.43 0.80
CA ILE A 67 0.60 7.93 -0.56
C ILE A 67 1.17 9.35 -0.58
N ILE A 68 2.15 9.60 -1.44
CA ILE A 68 2.76 10.93 -1.64
C ILE A 68 2.45 11.36 -3.06
N LYS A 69 1.83 12.54 -3.21
CA LYS A 69 1.67 13.20 -4.51
C LYS A 69 2.86 14.12 -4.75
N LEU A 70 3.49 13.98 -5.91
CA LEU A 70 4.47 14.94 -6.41
C LEU A 70 3.93 15.59 -7.67
N ASP A 71 4.02 16.91 -7.73
CA ASP A 71 3.72 17.71 -8.91
C ASP A 71 5.05 18.17 -9.53
N ASP A 72 4.99 18.67 -10.76
CA ASP A 72 6.14 19.23 -11.47
C ASP A 72 7.33 18.28 -11.71
N VAL A 73 7.07 16.98 -11.88
CA VAL A 73 8.08 15.96 -12.15
C VAL A 73 8.32 15.80 -13.65
N LEU A 74 9.57 15.84 -14.11
CA LEU A 74 9.88 15.56 -15.52
C LEU A 74 9.57 14.09 -15.87
N PRO A 75 9.11 13.78 -17.09
CA PRO A 75 8.71 12.43 -17.46
C PRO A 75 9.77 11.35 -17.24
N GLN A 76 11.03 11.67 -17.56
CA GLN A 76 12.17 10.77 -17.35
C GLN A 76 12.42 10.47 -15.85
N ASP A 77 12.27 11.47 -14.99
CA ASP A 77 12.40 11.34 -13.54
C ASP A 77 11.25 10.48 -12.98
N ALA A 78 10.01 10.72 -13.45
CA ALA A 78 8.84 9.93 -13.08
C ALA A 78 9.00 8.44 -13.41
N ILE A 79 9.57 8.13 -14.58
CA ILE A 79 9.87 6.74 -14.99
C ILE A 79 10.94 6.13 -14.08
N ILE A 80 12.02 6.86 -13.77
CA ILE A 80 13.08 6.39 -12.86
C ILE A 80 12.50 6.08 -11.48
N ILE A 81 11.73 7.02 -10.91
CA ILE A 81 11.08 6.86 -9.60
C ILE A 81 10.15 5.63 -9.62
N LYS A 82 9.38 5.45 -10.69
CA LYS A 82 8.52 4.26 -10.85
C LYS A 82 9.34 2.97 -10.87
N GLN A 83 10.43 2.89 -11.64
CA GLN A 83 11.27 1.69 -11.70
C GLN A 83 11.93 1.38 -10.36
N ASP A 84 12.46 2.38 -9.66
CA ASP A 84 13.04 2.21 -8.34
C ASP A 84 11.99 1.74 -7.33
N MET A 85 10.78 2.29 -7.36
CA MET A 85 9.69 1.89 -6.46
C MET A 85 9.20 0.46 -6.76
N LEU A 86 9.06 0.07 -8.03
CA LEU A 86 8.68 -1.29 -8.43
C LEU A 86 9.71 -2.32 -7.93
N SER A 87 11.00 -1.98 -7.99
CA SER A 87 12.07 -2.89 -7.56
C SER A 87 12.08 -3.21 -6.07
N ILE A 88 11.36 -2.43 -5.24
CA ILE A 88 11.20 -2.64 -3.80
C ILE A 88 9.77 -3.07 -3.43
N GLY A 89 8.97 -3.45 -4.43
CA GLY A 89 7.60 -3.93 -4.27
C GLY A 89 6.56 -2.85 -3.98
N GLY A 90 6.86 -1.59 -4.27
CA GLY A 90 5.92 -0.47 -4.21
C GLY A 90 5.28 -0.16 -5.56
N GLU A 91 4.53 0.95 -5.65
CA GLU A 91 3.94 1.41 -6.92
C GLU A 91 4.05 2.93 -7.06
N VAL A 92 4.12 3.40 -8.31
CA VAL A 92 3.98 4.82 -8.66
C VAL A 92 2.99 4.95 -9.82
N ALA A 93 1.87 5.63 -9.56
CA ALA A 93 0.97 6.03 -10.63
C ALA A 93 1.59 7.19 -11.40
N ILE A 94 1.69 7.04 -12.72
CA ILE A 94 2.19 8.06 -13.64
C ILE A 94 1.16 8.26 -14.76
N PRO A 95 1.14 9.41 -15.47
CA PRO A 95 0.22 9.64 -16.57
C PRO A 95 0.36 8.62 -17.70
N ARG A 96 -0.74 8.33 -18.39
CA ARG A 96 -0.75 7.37 -19.52
C ARG A 96 0.18 7.82 -20.65
N ASP A 97 0.22 9.10 -20.90
CA ASP A 97 0.93 9.81 -21.97
C ASP A 97 2.32 10.27 -21.54
N VAL A 98 2.89 9.72 -20.45
CA VAL A 98 4.19 10.15 -19.90
C VAL A 98 5.31 10.18 -20.95
N PHE A 99 5.34 9.23 -21.89
CA PHE A 99 6.33 9.20 -22.96
C PHE A 99 6.15 10.30 -24.03
N GLU A 100 4.96 10.90 -24.11
CA GLU A 100 4.58 11.92 -25.10
C GLU A 100 4.72 13.34 -24.56
N LEU A 101 4.87 13.52 -23.24
CA LEU A 101 4.91 14.82 -22.57
C LEU A 101 6.14 15.68 -22.92
N ARG A 102 7.15 15.12 -23.61
CA ARG A 102 8.41 15.81 -23.98
C ARG A 102 9.00 16.56 -22.78
N ASP A 103 9.08 17.88 -22.84
CA ASP A 103 9.65 18.74 -21.80
C ASP A 103 8.62 19.24 -20.77
N LYS A 104 7.36 18.79 -20.84
CA LYS A 104 6.31 19.17 -19.89
C LYS A 104 6.40 18.30 -18.63
N SER A 105 6.35 18.95 -17.48
CA SER A 105 6.26 18.28 -16.20
C SER A 105 4.92 17.56 -16.01
N CYS A 106 4.86 16.65 -15.04
CA CYS A 106 3.69 15.87 -14.72
C CYS A 106 3.52 15.63 -13.22
N SER A 107 2.34 15.15 -12.84
CA SER A 107 2.02 14.73 -11.48
C SER A 107 2.10 13.21 -11.35
N ILE A 108 2.67 12.73 -10.24
CA ILE A 108 2.76 11.30 -9.92
C ILE A 108 2.26 11.02 -8.50
N LEU A 109 1.82 9.78 -8.25
CA LEU A 109 1.47 9.30 -6.91
C LEU A 109 2.36 8.12 -6.54
N ILE A 110 3.22 8.32 -5.54
CA ILE A 110 4.07 7.27 -4.96
C ILE A 110 3.29 6.59 -3.85
N MET A 111 3.20 5.26 -3.87
CA MET A 111 2.36 4.48 -2.98
C MET A 111 3.14 3.30 -2.41
N GLY A 112 3.22 3.21 -1.09
CA GLY A 112 3.92 2.12 -0.42
C GLY A 112 3.88 2.20 1.09
N THR A 113 4.47 1.20 1.73
CA THR A 113 4.68 1.20 3.18
C THR A 113 5.72 2.26 3.57
N VAL A 114 5.69 2.74 4.81
CA VAL A 114 6.72 3.66 5.34
C VAL A 114 8.13 3.10 5.12
N ARG A 115 8.32 1.78 5.32
CA ARG A 115 9.60 1.12 5.02
C ARG A 115 10.03 1.31 3.56
N GLN A 116 9.13 1.05 2.62
CA GLN A 116 9.41 1.19 1.18
C GLN A 116 9.68 2.64 0.78
N LEU A 117 8.99 3.61 1.40
CA LEU A 117 9.23 5.02 1.10
C LEU A 117 10.62 5.49 1.55
N TYR A 118 11.09 5.06 2.73
CA TYR A 118 12.48 5.31 3.14
C TYR A 118 13.49 4.62 2.21
N GLU A 119 13.22 3.39 1.80
CA GLU A 119 14.08 2.66 0.86
C GLU A 119 14.12 3.34 -0.52
N LEU A 120 12.98 3.82 -1.03
CA LEU A 120 12.90 4.60 -2.26
C LEU A 120 13.78 5.85 -2.16
N ALA A 121 13.66 6.65 -1.09
CA ALA A 121 14.51 7.82 -0.89
C ALA A 121 16.00 7.46 -0.95
N GLY A 122 16.42 6.40 -0.27
CA GLY A 122 17.80 5.91 -0.35
C GLY A 122 18.26 5.51 -1.76
N LYS A 123 17.35 5.01 -2.61
CA LYS A 123 17.66 4.75 -4.03
C LYS A 123 17.77 6.05 -4.82
N LEU A 124 16.81 6.98 -4.64
CA LEU A 124 16.76 8.27 -5.32
C LEU A 124 17.99 9.15 -5.03
N ASP A 125 18.56 9.10 -3.81
CA ASP A 125 19.76 9.87 -3.48
C ASP A 125 21.02 9.44 -4.26
N ARG A 126 21.02 8.27 -4.91
CA ARG A 126 22.16 7.79 -5.72
C ARG A 126 22.10 8.25 -7.18
N HIS A 127 21.03 8.93 -7.59
CA HIS A 127 20.87 9.46 -8.94
C HIS A 127 21.48 10.86 -9.10
N TYR A 128 21.24 11.50 -10.23
CA TYR A 128 21.68 12.88 -10.48
C TYR A 128 20.92 13.91 -9.64
N MET A 129 21.50 15.11 -9.52
CA MET A 129 21.13 16.15 -8.55
C MET A 129 19.62 16.42 -8.42
N ARG A 130 18.87 16.46 -9.53
CA ARG A 130 17.43 16.75 -9.52
C ARG A 130 16.62 15.66 -8.83
N ILE A 131 16.91 14.38 -9.07
CA ILE A 131 16.26 13.26 -8.37
C ILE A 131 16.68 13.22 -6.90
N ARG A 132 17.94 13.57 -6.58
CA ARG A 132 18.39 13.67 -5.18
C ARG A 132 17.58 14.70 -4.39
N ARG A 133 17.17 15.81 -5.00
CA ARG A 133 16.27 16.80 -4.36
C ARG A 133 14.92 16.18 -4.03
N ILE A 134 14.33 15.43 -4.96
CA ILE A 134 13.07 14.69 -4.73
C ILE A 134 13.22 13.71 -3.57
N SER A 135 14.37 13.04 -3.44
CA SER A 135 14.66 12.18 -2.28
C SER A 135 14.51 12.93 -0.95
N SER A 136 15.15 14.10 -0.83
CA SER A 136 15.06 14.94 0.37
C SER A 136 13.63 15.40 0.65
N GLU A 137 12.90 15.84 -0.38
CA GLU A 137 11.50 16.26 -0.25
C GLU A 137 10.59 15.12 0.23
N ILE A 138 10.80 13.88 -0.25
CA ILE A 138 10.08 12.70 0.22
C ILE A 138 10.37 12.44 1.69
N LEU A 139 11.64 12.48 2.12
CA LEU A 139 12.01 12.29 3.52
C LEU A 139 11.36 13.34 4.43
N ASP A 140 11.42 14.61 4.04
CA ASP A 140 10.80 15.72 4.79
C ASP A 140 9.29 15.53 4.97
N VAL A 141 8.60 15.01 3.95
CA VAL A 141 7.16 14.73 4.03
C VAL A 141 6.88 13.54 4.95
N ILE A 142 7.68 12.47 4.87
CA ILE A 142 7.55 11.30 5.75
C ILE A 142 7.71 11.74 7.21
N GLU A 143 8.78 12.45 7.54
CA GLU A 143 9.07 12.88 8.92
C GLU A 143 7.98 13.79 9.49
N ARG A 144 7.53 14.79 8.71
CA ARG A 144 6.43 15.69 9.13
C ARG A 144 5.13 14.96 9.40
N HIS A 145 4.89 13.83 8.74
CA HIS A 145 3.65 13.07 8.87
C HIS A 145 3.74 11.92 9.89
N LEU A 146 4.96 11.52 10.29
CA LEU A 146 5.19 10.53 11.35
C LEU A 146 5.37 11.17 12.74
N LEU A 147 5.74 12.46 12.81
CA LEU A 147 5.88 13.21 14.07
C LEU A 147 4.56 13.85 14.57
N ARG A 148 3.43 13.51 13.95
CA ARG A 148 2.08 13.97 14.33
C ARG A 148 1.24 12.78 14.80
#